data_AF-A0A6G2KHM9-F1
#
_entry.id   AF-A0A6G2KHM9-F1
#
_cell.length_a   1.000
_cell.length_b   1.000
_cell.length_c   1.000
_cell.angle_alpha   90.00
_cell.angle_beta   90.00
_cell.angle_gamma   90.00
#
_symmetry.space_group_name_H-M   'P 1'
#
loop_
_entity.id
_entity.type
_entity.pdbx_description
1 polymer ?
#
loop_
_entity_poly.entity_id
_entity_poly.type
_entity_poly.pdbx_seq_one_letter_code
_entity_poly.pdbx_strand_id
1 'polypeptide(L)'
;MRIGVSQGPLDDLAGIVKDISARYSSIMSSCVAMTEIPVMLGDATVTRQATFDLGPIEQMFAGMLGSLPRWSSEGVTTTNNEDIRRIFVKFHTMVGNYIISAHLSVQFHVLLYYRPVQRVIDCQMELSRIIDKTKSDETEFAKIANKAIAERLTSTYGELHPQELFEKLYQNDELRQYLEDEAGDVRGDGMRKLDEQKTSLFNELDSLLIETYQTTDTMIDDMRMVTGEEGYLCSFDVEYVKSGTRHSVPSKISPRIITQIRTELEDIHQALSLYI
;
A
#
# COMPACT_ATOMS: atom_id res chain seq x y z
N MET A 1 -8.21 7.83 -26.19
CA MET A 1 -8.47 9.28 -26.25
C MET A 1 -9.29 9.63 -25.03
N ARG A 2 -8.86 10.62 -24.25
CA ARG A 2 -9.55 11.05 -23.03
C ARG A 2 -10.78 11.88 -23.38
N ILE A 3 -11.93 11.55 -22.81
CA ILE A 3 -13.17 12.33 -22.98
C ILE A 3 -13.08 13.61 -22.13
N GLY A 4 -13.43 14.77 -22.71
CA GLY A 4 -13.53 16.04 -21.98
C GLY A 4 -12.21 16.77 -21.72
N VAL A 5 -11.07 16.24 -22.19
CA VAL A 5 -9.74 16.87 -22.03
C VAL A 5 -9.15 17.32 -23.36
N SER A 6 -9.31 16.53 -24.42
CA SER A 6 -8.78 16.85 -25.76
C SER A 6 -9.91 17.26 -26.69
N GLN A 7 -9.73 18.35 -27.45
CA GLN A 7 -10.64 18.71 -28.54
C GLN A 7 -10.69 17.58 -29.57
N GLY A 8 -11.89 17.23 -30.04
CA GLY A 8 -12.05 16.25 -31.11
C GLY A 8 -13.44 15.61 -31.18
N PRO A 9 -13.54 14.37 -31.71
CA PRO A 9 -14.83 13.76 -32.05
C PRO A 9 -15.70 13.38 -30.85
N LEU A 10 -15.22 13.60 -29.62
CA LEU A 10 -15.89 13.26 -28.36
C LEU A 10 -16.34 14.52 -27.59
N ASP A 11 -16.20 15.71 -28.16
CA ASP A 11 -16.51 17.00 -27.49
C ASP A 11 -17.96 17.06 -26.99
N ASP A 12 -18.90 16.45 -27.72
CA ASP A 12 -20.31 16.36 -27.32
C ASP A 12 -20.49 15.66 -25.96
N LEU A 13 -19.57 14.78 -25.57
CA LEU A 13 -19.62 14.01 -24.33
C LEU A 13 -18.98 14.75 -23.14
N ALA A 14 -18.30 15.88 -23.38
CA ALA A 14 -17.60 16.61 -22.33
C ALA A 14 -18.55 17.08 -21.20
N GLY A 15 -19.79 17.46 -21.56
CA GLY A 15 -20.80 17.88 -20.59
C GLY A 15 -21.15 16.78 -19.58
N ILE A 16 -21.52 15.58 -20.05
CA ILE A 16 -21.89 14.48 -19.16
C ILE A 16 -20.71 14.00 -18.31
N VAL A 17 -19.48 13.99 -18.86
CA VAL A 17 -18.28 13.67 -18.08
C VAL A 17 -18.05 14.69 -16.97
N LYS A 18 -18.24 15.98 -17.24
CA LYS A 18 -18.14 17.03 -16.22
C LYS A 18 -19.15 16.81 -15.09
N ASP A 19 -20.38 16.44 -15.43
CA ASP A 19 -21.44 16.19 -14.44
C ASP A 19 -21.11 14.95 -13.57
N ILE A 20 -20.59 13.88 -14.19
CA ILE A 20 -20.11 12.69 -13.47
C ILE A 20 -18.95 13.05 -12.54
N SER A 21 -17.95 13.78 -13.03
CA SER A 21 -16.79 14.17 -12.22
C SER A 21 -17.20 15.07 -11.05
N ALA A 22 -18.13 16.01 -11.25
CA ALA A 22 -18.66 16.85 -10.17
C ALA A 22 -19.39 16.02 -9.11
N ARG A 23 -20.22 15.06 -9.55
CA ARG A 23 -20.92 14.14 -8.65
C ARG A 23 -19.96 13.28 -7.86
N TYR A 24 -18.99 12.67 -8.52
CA TYR A 24 -17.96 11.86 -7.87
C TYR A 24 -17.17 12.69 -6.84
N SER A 25 -16.78 13.92 -7.20
CA SER A 25 -16.09 14.83 -6.28
C SER A 25 -16.92 15.07 -5.02
N SER A 26 -18.22 15.37 -5.14
CA SER A 26 -19.09 15.61 -3.99
C SER A 26 -19.21 14.39 -3.05
N ILE A 27 -19.25 13.18 -3.62
CA ILE A 27 -19.31 11.94 -2.84
C ILE A 27 -17.97 11.73 -2.12
N MET A 28 -16.85 11.87 -2.84
CA MET A 28 -15.51 11.71 -2.28
C MET A 28 -15.23 12.72 -1.17
N SER A 29 -15.59 13.99 -1.32
CA SER A 29 -15.45 15.00 -0.25
C SER A 29 -16.12 14.57 1.05
N SER A 30 -17.24 13.84 0.97
CA SER A 30 -17.93 13.30 2.14
C SER A 30 -17.24 12.05 2.69
N CYS A 31 -16.77 11.15 1.81
CA CYS A 31 -16.08 9.92 2.21
C CYS A 31 -14.70 10.16 2.83
N VAL A 32 -13.95 11.15 2.32
CA VAL A 32 -12.60 11.48 2.80
C VAL A 32 -12.60 12.53 3.92
N ALA A 33 -13.79 12.84 4.46
CA ALA A 33 -13.91 13.75 5.58
C ALA A 33 -13.17 13.18 6.80
N MET A 34 -12.16 13.92 7.25
CA MET A 34 -11.29 13.48 8.34
C MET A 34 -12.00 13.53 9.69
N THR A 35 -11.80 12.49 10.48
CA THR A 35 -12.23 12.38 11.86
C THR A 35 -11.01 12.15 12.75
N GLU A 36 -11.02 12.75 13.93
CA GLU A 36 -9.92 12.60 14.88
C GLU A 36 -10.11 11.34 15.71
N ILE A 37 -9.13 10.44 15.71
CA ILE A 37 -9.12 9.25 16.57
C ILE A 37 -7.95 9.29 17.57
N PRO A 38 -8.10 8.72 18.78
CA PRO A 38 -6.99 8.59 19.71
C PRO A 38 -6.03 7.50 19.23
N VAL A 39 -4.73 7.81 19.24
CA VAL A 39 -3.65 6.89 18.88
C VAL A 39 -2.51 6.99 19.90
N MET A 40 -1.66 5.97 19.96
CA MET A 40 -0.49 5.93 20.84
C MET A 40 0.80 5.95 20.02
N LEU A 41 1.74 6.80 20.42
CA LEU A 41 3.09 6.88 19.86
C LEU A 41 4.00 5.81 20.48
N GLY A 42 5.19 5.61 19.89
CA GLY A 42 6.18 4.65 20.39
C GLY A 42 6.72 4.94 21.80
N ASP A 43 6.51 6.14 22.32
CA ASP A 43 6.89 6.55 23.68
C ASP A 43 5.73 6.45 24.69
N ALA A 44 4.65 5.76 24.33
CA ALA A 44 3.40 5.62 25.08
C ALA A 44 2.57 6.91 25.25
N THR A 45 2.95 8.01 24.58
CA THR A 45 2.12 9.22 24.56
C THR A 45 0.85 8.98 23.75
N VAL A 46 -0.31 9.30 24.33
CA VAL A 46 -1.59 9.28 23.61
C VAL A 46 -1.83 10.65 22.98
N THR A 47 -2.05 10.65 21.68
CA THR A 47 -2.38 11.85 20.88
C THR A 47 -3.63 11.59 20.04
N ARG A 48 -4.07 12.61 19.29
CA ARG A 48 -5.14 12.46 18.28
C ARG A 48 -4.54 12.57 16.89
N GLN A 49 -5.07 11.79 15.95
CA GLN A 49 -4.71 11.86 14.54
C GLN A 49 -5.97 11.90 13.68
N ALA A 50 -5.92 12.75 12.66
CA ALA A 50 -6.91 12.81 11.61
C ALA A 50 -6.82 11.56 10.72
N THR A 51 -7.97 10.93 10.48
CA THR A 51 -8.12 9.80 9.56
C THR A 51 -9.51 9.78 8.95
N PHE A 52 -9.66 9.21 7.76
CA PHE A 52 -10.97 8.89 7.16
C PHE A 52 -11.22 7.38 7.17
N ASP A 53 -12.44 6.96 6.81
CA ASP A 53 -12.85 5.56 6.72
C ASP A 53 -12.84 5.09 5.26
N LEU A 54 -12.17 3.96 5.00
CA LEU A 54 -12.13 3.33 3.67
C LEU A 54 -13.43 2.60 3.34
N GLY A 55 -14.16 2.12 4.35
CA GLY A 55 -15.36 1.31 4.18
C GLY A 55 -16.44 1.94 3.29
N PRO A 56 -16.81 3.23 3.48
CA PRO A 56 -17.75 3.92 2.61
C PRO A 56 -17.32 3.96 1.14
N ILE A 57 -16.02 4.10 0.87
CA ILE A 57 -15.47 4.16 -0.49
C ILE A 57 -15.56 2.78 -1.15
N GLU A 58 -15.17 1.72 -0.44
CA GLU A 58 -15.27 0.34 -0.93
C GLU A 58 -16.72 -0.05 -1.22
N GLN A 59 -17.65 0.30 -0.33
CA GLN A 59 -19.07 0.05 -0.50
C GLN A 59 -19.66 0.81 -1.70
N MET A 60 -19.28 2.08 -1.87
CA MET A 60 -19.70 2.88 -3.01
C MET A 60 -19.19 2.30 -4.32
N PHE A 61 -17.90 1.93 -4.40
CA PHE A 61 -17.35 1.31 -5.60
C PHE A 61 -18.01 -0.02 -5.93
N ALA A 62 -18.16 -0.92 -4.94
CA ALA A 62 -18.77 -2.22 -5.16
C ALA A 62 -20.24 -2.12 -5.59
N GLY A 63 -21.03 -1.27 -4.94
CA GLY A 63 -22.45 -1.13 -5.28
C GLY A 63 -22.70 -0.38 -6.59
N MET A 64 -21.86 0.61 -6.93
CA MET A 64 -21.89 1.25 -8.25
C MET A 64 -21.60 0.24 -9.36
N LEU A 65 -20.55 -0.59 -9.24
CA LEU A 65 -20.27 -1.66 -10.20
C LEU A 65 -21.42 -2.68 -10.31
N GLY A 66 -22.03 -3.04 -9.17
CA GLY A 66 -23.20 -3.94 -9.14
C GLY A 66 -24.43 -3.40 -9.88
N SER A 67 -24.54 -2.08 -10.02
CA SER A 67 -25.62 -1.42 -10.76
C SER A 67 -25.35 -1.26 -12.26
N LEU A 68 -24.15 -1.64 -12.74
CA LEU A 68 -23.70 -1.47 -14.13
C LEU A 68 -23.47 -2.83 -14.82
N PRO A 69 -24.52 -3.64 -15.08
CA PRO A 69 -24.37 -5.02 -15.56
C PRO A 69 -23.80 -5.14 -16.98
N ARG A 70 -23.79 -4.06 -17.75
CA ARG A 70 -23.16 -4.01 -19.09
C ARG A 70 -21.66 -3.74 -19.05
N TRP A 71 -21.13 -3.35 -17.89
CA TRP A 71 -19.73 -3.02 -17.73
C TRP A 71 -18.96 -4.22 -17.18
N SER A 72 -17.82 -4.50 -17.78
CA SER A 72 -16.87 -5.49 -17.31
C SER A 72 -15.91 -4.83 -16.32
N SER A 73 -15.67 -5.46 -15.18
CA SER A 73 -14.75 -4.98 -14.14
C SER A 73 -14.04 -6.13 -13.45
N GLU A 74 -12.85 -5.87 -12.94
CA GLU A 74 -12.12 -6.77 -12.04
C GLU A 74 -12.55 -6.58 -10.57
N GLY A 75 -13.44 -5.64 -10.29
CA GLY A 75 -13.89 -5.29 -8.95
C GLY A 75 -13.08 -4.15 -8.32
N VAL A 76 -13.20 -4.03 -7.00
CA VAL A 76 -12.45 -3.05 -6.19
C VAL A 76 -11.04 -3.57 -5.96
N THR A 77 -10.04 -2.75 -6.28
CA THR A 77 -8.63 -3.11 -6.17
C THR A 77 -7.89 -2.11 -5.29
N THR A 78 -6.99 -2.62 -4.46
CA THR A 78 -6.14 -1.82 -3.57
C THR A 78 -4.66 -2.05 -3.89
N THR A 79 -3.87 -0.99 -4.03
CA THR A 79 -2.41 -1.09 -4.15
C THR A 79 -1.77 -1.19 -2.76
N ASN A 80 -0.74 -2.00 -2.64
CA ASN A 80 0.02 -2.16 -1.39
C ASN A 80 1.48 -1.70 -1.57
N ASN A 81 1.66 -0.43 -1.94
CA ASN A 81 2.97 0.23 -1.88
C ASN A 81 3.10 0.86 -0.49
N GLU A 82 4.31 0.81 0.08
CA GLU A 82 4.62 1.08 1.50
C GLU A 82 3.80 2.24 2.10
N ASP A 83 4.03 3.47 1.64
CA ASP A 83 3.46 4.66 2.28
C ASP A 83 2.27 5.27 1.53
N ILE A 84 2.16 5.04 0.21
CA ILE A 84 1.08 5.56 -0.64
C ILE A 84 0.25 4.39 -1.16
N ARG A 85 -1.01 4.35 -0.76
CA ARG A 85 -1.97 3.35 -1.21
C ARG A 85 -3.06 4.00 -2.06
N ARG A 86 -3.71 3.16 -2.86
CA ARG A 86 -4.79 3.57 -3.74
C ARG A 86 -5.87 2.51 -3.72
N ILE A 87 -7.10 2.92 -3.50
CA ILE A 87 -8.29 2.11 -3.78
C ILE A 87 -8.86 2.61 -5.10
N PHE A 88 -9.13 1.70 -6.03
CA PHE A 88 -9.62 2.06 -7.35
C PHE A 88 -10.51 1.00 -7.96
N VAL A 89 -11.30 1.44 -8.93
CA VAL A 89 -12.04 0.58 -9.84
C VAL A 89 -11.71 0.95 -11.28
N LYS A 90 -11.48 -0.08 -12.09
CA LYS A 90 -11.38 0.02 -13.54
C LYS A 90 -12.47 -0.85 -14.14
N PHE A 91 -13.20 -0.28 -15.08
CA PHE A 91 -14.27 -0.99 -15.76
C PHE A 91 -14.45 -0.45 -17.16
N HIS A 92 -14.92 -1.31 -18.06
CA HIS A 92 -15.09 -0.95 -19.46
C HIS A 92 -16.33 -1.58 -20.08
N THR A 93 -16.83 -0.99 -21.15
CA THR A 93 -17.90 -1.55 -21.98
C THR A 93 -17.58 -1.33 -23.46
N MET A 94 -18.35 -1.99 -24.33
CA MET A 94 -18.20 -1.92 -25.78
C MET A 94 -19.41 -1.24 -26.41
N VAL A 95 -19.17 -0.17 -27.18
CA VAL A 95 -20.18 0.45 -28.03
C VAL A 95 -19.73 0.35 -29.49
N GLY A 96 -20.29 -0.63 -30.21
CA GLY A 96 -19.84 -0.97 -31.55
C GLY A 96 -18.36 -1.41 -31.54
N ASN A 97 -17.52 -0.65 -32.23
CA ASN A 97 -16.06 -0.89 -32.32
C ASN A 97 -15.26 -0.03 -31.33
N TYR A 98 -15.89 0.53 -30.30
CA TYR A 98 -15.24 1.41 -29.34
C TYR A 98 -15.26 0.78 -27.95
N ILE A 99 -14.10 0.69 -27.31
CA ILE A 99 -13.99 0.41 -25.87
C ILE A 99 -14.14 1.74 -25.15
N ILE A 100 -15.10 1.81 -24.23
CA ILE A 100 -15.22 2.92 -23.27
C ILE A 100 -14.70 2.39 -21.94
N SER A 101 -13.71 3.06 -21.36
CA SER A 101 -13.10 2.69 -20.09
C SER A 101 -13.28 3.81 -19.08
N ALA A 102 -13.59 3.45 -17.84
CA ALA A 102 -13.64 4.34 -16.70
C ALA A 102 -12.61 3.91 -15.66
N HIS A 103 -11.97 4.89 -15.03
CA HIS A 103 -11.07 4.69 -13.90
C HIS A 103 -11.41 5.72 -12.82
N LEU A 104 -11.92 5.21 -11.70
CA LEU A 104 -12.16 5.99 -10.49
C LEU A 104 -11.23 5.49 -9.39
N SER A 105 -10.63 6.43 -8.64
CA SER A 105 -9.71 6.07 -7.56
C SER A 105 -9.66 7.14 -6.47
N VAL A 106 -9.13 6.71 -5.31
CA VAL A 106 -8.64 7.57 -4.23
C VAL A 106 -7.22 7.13 -3.88
N GLN A 107 -6.32 8.08 -3.72
CA GLN A 107 -4.92 7.90 -3.34
C GLN A 107 -4.66 8.59 -2.00
N PHE A 108 -4.05 7.85 -1.07
CA PHE A 108 -3.91 8.27 0.32
C PHE A 108 -2.63 7.74 0.94
N HIS A 109 -2.09 8.48 1.91
CA HIS A 109 -1.03 8.02 2.78
C HIS A 109 -1.54 7.13 3.90
N VAL A 110 -0.74 6.14 4.28
CA VAL A 110 -0.97 5.28 5.44
C VAL A 110 0.07 5.59 6.50
N LEU A 111 -0.37 5.91 7.71
CA LEU A 111 0.49 6.08 8.88
C LEU A 111 0.13 5.03 9.93
N LEU A 112 1.15 4.45 10.55
CA LEU A 112 1.01 3.42 11.57
C LEU A 112 1.19 4.01 12.97
N TYR A 113 0.24 3.69 13.84
CA TYR A 113 0.28 4.05 15.27
C TYR A 113 -0.11 2.84 16.12
N TYR A 114 0.19 2.88 17.41
CA TYR A 114 -0.31 1.86 18.34
C TYR A 114 -1.74 2.18 18.79
N ARG A 115 -2.51 1.13 19.08
CA ARG A 115 -3.77 1.27 19.82
C ARG A 115 -3.50 1.84 21.20
N PRO A 116 -4.34 2.76 21.71
CA PRO A 116 -4.18 3.33 23.05
C PRO A 116 -4.65 2.35 24.13
N VAL A 117 -3.91 1.25 24.31
CA VAL A 117 -4.22 0.18 25.27
C VAL A 117 -3.02 -0.10 26.18
N GLN A 118 -3.29 -0.46 27.43
CA GLN A 118 -2.25 -0.73 28.44
C GLN A 118 -1.25 -1.79 27.97
N ARG A 119 -1.69 -2.78 27.18
CA ARG A 119 -0.82 -3.86 26.74
C ARG A 119 0.38 -3.38 25.91
N VAL A 120 0.24 -2.30 25.14
CA VAL A 120 1.36 -1.70 24.40
C VAL A 120 2.45 -1.25 25.35
N ILE A 121 2.06 -0.56 26.43
CA ILE A 121 2.97 -0.07 27.47
C ILE A 121 3.65 -1.25 28.17
N ASP A 122 2.88 -2.27 28.52
CA ASP A 122 3.41 -3.47 29.19
C ASP A 122 4.46 -4.16 28.32
N CYS A 123 4.18 -4.37 27.02
CA CYS A 123 5.13 -4.95 26.07
C CYS A 123 6.39 -4.10 25.94
N GLN A 124 6.27 -2.77 25.84
CA GLN A 124 7.41 -1.86 25.77
C GLN A 124 8.27 -1.90 27.05
N MET A 125 7.64 -1.96 28.22
CA MET A 125 8.33 -2.09 29.51
C MET A 125 9.04 -3.44 29.65
N GLU A 126 8.40 -4.54 29.23
CA GLU A 126 8.99 -5.87 29.21
C GLU A 126 10.21 -5.92 28.27
N LEU A 127 10.08 -5.38 27.06
CA LEU A 127 11.19 -5.23 26.12
C LEU A 127 12.34 -4.41 26.70
N SER A 128 12.06 -3.28 27.33
CA SER A 128 13.09 -2.44 27.98
C SER A 128 13.85 -3.24 29.04
N ARG A 129 13.15 -4.02 29.88
CA ARG A 129 13.79 -4.84 30.91
C ARG A 129 14.65 -5.95 30.31
N ILE A 130 14.24 -6.53 29.19
CA ILE A 130 15.06 -7.53 28.48
C ILE A 130 16.33 -6.85 27.96
N ILE A 131 16.21 -5.73 27.25
CA ILE A 131 17.34 -4.97 26.71
C ILE A 131 18.32 -4.55 27.81
N ASP A 132 17.81 -4.04 28.94
CA ASP A 132 18.65 -3.64 30.07
C ASP A 132 19.41 -4.81 30.68
N LYS A 133 18.77 -5.99 30.76
CA LYS A 133 19.40 -7.22 31.26
C LYS A 133 20.44 -7.78 30.31
N THR A 134 20.20 -7.71 28.99
CA THR A 134 21.10 -8.30 28.00
C THR A 134 22.24 -7.39 27.60
N LYS A 135 22.22 -6.10 27.95
CA LYS A 135 23.20 -5.10 27.49
C LYS A 135 24.65 -5.43 27.85
N SER A 136 24.92 -5.86 29.09
CA SER A 136 26.25 -6.30 29.52
C SER A 136 26.64 -7.60 28.84
N ASP A 137 25.69 -8.53 28.82
CA ASP A 137 25.90 -9.91 28.42
C ASP A 137 26.13 -10.00 26.91
N GLU A 138 25.40 -9.26 26.08
CA GLU A 138 25.61 -9.17 24.63
C GLU A 138 27.01 -8.65 24.27
N THR A 139 27.51 -7.65 25.01
CA THR A 139 28.85 -7.10 24.79
C THR A 139 29.93 -8.11 25.18
N GLU A 140 29.70 -8.85 26.26
CA GLU A 140 30.61 -9.88 26.74
C GLU A 140 30.59 -11.13 25.84
N PHE A 141 29.41 -11.60 25.45
CA PHE A 141 29.21 -12.68 24.50
C PHE A 141 29.82 -12.35 23.14
N ALA A 142 29.65 -11.14 22.61
CA ALA A 142 30.30 -10.75 21.36
C ALA A 142 31.83 -10.86 21.46
N LYS A 143 32.42 -10.50 22.61
CA LYS A 143 33.86 -10.66 22.84
C LYS A 143 34.27 -12.12 22.96
N ILE A 144 33.51 -12.94 23.69
CA ILE A 144 33.79 -14.37 23.88
C ILE A 144 33.65 -15.10 22.55
N ALA A 145 32.57 -14.89 21.81
CA ALA A 145 32.32 -15.48 20.51
C ALA A 145 33.40 -15.07 19.49
N ASN A 146 33.73 -13.77 19.41
CA ASN A 146 34.81 -13.31 18.52
C ASN A 146 36.16 -13.94 18.87
N LYS A 147 36.46 -14.10 20.18
CA LYS A 147 37.67 -14.76 20.63
C LYS A 147 37.67 -16.25 20.26
N ALA A 148 36.57 -16.96 20.50
CA ALA A 148 36.43 -18.37 20.16
C ALA A 148 36.55 -18.60 18.63
N ILE A 149 35.89 -17.77 17.82
CA ILE A 149 36.00 -17.79 16.36
C ILE A 149 37.44 -17.51 15.93
N ALA A 150 38.10 -16.49 16.48
CA ALA A 150 39.48 -16.14 16.13
C ALA A 150 40.47 -17.26 16.51
N GLU A 151 40.35 -17.84 17.71
CA GLU A 151 41.16 -18.97 18.16
C GLU A 151 40.94 -20.18 17.24
N ARG A 152 39.69 -20.46 16.86
CA ARG A 152 39.35 -21.59 16.00
C ARG A 152 39.88 -21.42 14.58
N LEU A 153 39.70 -20.26 13.97
CA LEU A 153 40.24 -19.94 12.65
C LEU A 153 41.77 -20.01 12.63
N THR A 154 42.42 -19.47 13.67
CA THR A 154 43.89 -19.53 13.83
C THR A 154 44.38 -20.96 14.04
N SER A 155 43.65 -21.79 14.79
CA SER A 155 44.02 -23.21 14.98
C SER A 155 43.85 -24.06 13.72
N THR A 156 42.89 -23.70 12.85
CA THR A 156 42.55 -24.46 11.64
C THR A 156 43.43 -24.08 10.45
N TYR A 157 43.77 -22.80 10.32
CA TYR A 157 44.49 -22.26 9.16
C TYR A 157 45.85 -21.63 9.49
N GLY A 158 46.23 -21.56 10.77
CA GLY A 158 47.44 -20.86 11.23
C GLY A 158 47.24 -19.35 11.37
N GLU A 159 48.30 -18.64 11.76
CA GLU A 159 48.32 -17.16 11.75
C GLU A 159 48.43 -16.65 10.31
N LEU A 160 47.27 -16.46 9.67
CA LEU A 160 47.17 -15.83 8.34
C LEU A 160 46.77 -14.36 8.45
N HIS A 161 46.98 -13.60 7.37
CA HIS A 161 46.51 -12.23 7.29
C HIS A 161 44.97 -12.18 7.32
N PRO A 162 44.31 -11.21 7.99
CA PRO A 162 42.85 -11.18 8.16
C PRO A 162 42.03 -11.32 6.87
N GLN A 163 42.57 -10.82 5.76
CA GLN A 163 41.93 -10.90 4.45
C GLN A 163 41.89 -12.33 3.89
N GLU A 164 42.94 -13.11 4.09
CA GLU A 164 43.00 -14.51 3.66
C GLU A 164 42.09 -15.40 4.54
N LEU A 165 42.03 -15.10 5.84
CA LEU A 165 41.08 -15.74 6.78
C LEU A 165 39.62 -15.49 6.38
N PHE A 166 39.30 -14.26 5.98
CA PHE A 166 37.97 -13.91 5.51
C PHE A 166 37.60 -14.66 4.22
N GLU A 167 38.52 -14.76 3.26
CA GLU A 167 38.30 -15.53 2.03
C GLU A 167 38.10 -17.02 2.30
N LYS A 168 38.88 -17.62 3.23
CA LYS A 168 38.72 -19.02 3.63
C LYS A 168 37.41 -19.28 4.37
N LEU A 169 37.02 -18.38 5.27
CA LEU A 169 35.72 -18.45 5.94
C LEU A 169 34.57 -18.32 4.93
N TYR A 170 34.69 -17.40 3.98
CA TYR A 170 33.64 -17.13 2.99
C TYR A 170 33.48 -18.25 1.94
N GLN A 171 34.50 -19.07 1.73
CA GLN A 171 34.47 -20.18 0.78
C GLN A 171 34.03 -21.51 1.41
N ASN A 172 33.84 -21.57 2.73
CA ASN A 172 33.56 -22.81 3.46
C ASN A 172 32.24 -22.72 4.24
N ASP A 173 31.15 -23.17 3.60
CA ASP A 173 29.80 -23.18 4.18
C ASP A 173 29.69 -24.03 5.46
N GLU A 174 30.33 -25.20 5.49
CA GLU A 174 30.31 -26.09 6.67
C GLU A 174 30.99 -25.44 7.87
N LEU A 175 32.11 -24.74 7.64
CA LEU A 175 32.81 -23.99 8.68
C LEU A 175 31.97 -22.81 9.19
N ARG A 176 31.28 -22.08 8.30
CA ARG A 176 30.40 -20.98 8.71
C ARG A 176 29.27 -21.48 9.60
N GLN A 177 28.57 -22.52 9.17
CA GLN A 177 27.45 -23.08 9.93
C GLN A 177 27.90 -23.63 11.28
N TYR A 178 29.04 -24.33 11.32
CA TYR A 178 29.62 -24.81 12.56
C TYR A 178 30.01 -23.66 13.52
N LEU A 179 30.58 -22.56 13.00
CA LEU A 179 30.93 -21.39 13.82
C LEU A 179 29.68 -20.64 14.31
N GLU A 180 28.61 -20.61 13.53
CA GLU A 180 27.30 -20.08 13.95
C GLU A 180 26.70 -20.92 15.09
N ASP A 181 26.75 -22.25 14.97
CA ASP A 181 26.28 -23.18 16.01
C ASP A 181 27.12 -23.04 17.30
N GLU A 182 28.45 -22.99 17.19
CA GLU A 182 29.35 -22.85 18.34
C GLU A 182 29.20 -21.48 19.03
N ALA A 183 29.00 -20.39 18.26
CA ALA A 183 28.66 -19.08 18.81
C ALA A 183 27.27 -19.05 19.47
N GLY A 184 26.33 -19.84 18.96
CA GLY A 184 25.00 -20.05 19.54
C GLY A 184 25.06 -20.75 20.89
N ASP A 185 25.87 -21.80 21.01
CA ASP A 185 26.07 -22.56 22.26
C ASP A 185 26.71 -21.69 23.38
N VAL A 186 27.56 -20.73 23.02
CA VAL A 186 28.17 -19.77 23.95
C VAL A 186 27.12 -18.86 24.62
N ARG A 187 26.00 -18.55 23.96
CA ARG A 187 24.94 -17.67 24.53
C ARG A 187 24.13 -18.33 25.64
N GLY A 188 24.09 -19.66 25.70
CA GLY A 188 23.35 -20.42 26.71
C GLY A 188 21.81 -20.33 26.60
N ASP A 189 21.09 -21.26 27.25
CA ASP A 189 19.63 -21.40 27.15
C ASP A 189 18.85 -20.18 27.69
N GLY A 190 19.43 -19.44 28.64
CA GLY A 190 18.81 -18.24 29.21
C GLY A 190 18.71 -17.08 28.22
N MET A 191 19.76 -16.83 27.43
CA MET A 191 19.79 -15.76 26.43
C MET A 191 18.86 -16.09 25.25
N ARG A 192 18.85 -17.36 24.81
CA ARG A 192 17.93 -17.82 23.77
C ARG A 192 16.46 -17.60 24.15
N LYS A 193 16.09 -17.88 25.40
CA LYS A 193 14.73 -17.61 25.92
C LYS A 193 14.39 -16.12 25.92
N LEU A 194 15.36 -15.24 26.21
CA LEU A 194 15.16 -13.79 26.15
C LEU A 194 14.98 -13.30 24.71
N ASP A 195 15.74 -13.87 23.76
CA ASP A 195 15.59 -13.58 22.32
C ASP A 195 14.20 -14.03 21.82
N GLU A 196 13.75 -15.23 22.19
CA GLU A 196 12.40 -15.74 21.88
C GLU A 196 11.29 -14.84 22.46
N GLN A 197 11.44 -14.42 23.73
CA GLN A 197 10.51 -13.49 24.37
C GLN A 197 10.48 -12.13 23.65
N LYS A 198 11.64 -11.60 23.24
CA LYS A 198 11.76 -10.35 22.49
C LYS A 198 11.01 -10.44 21.16
N THR A 199 11.20 -11.52 20.40
CA THR A 199 10.46 -11.75 19.14
C THR A 199 8.96 -11.84 19.38
N SER A 200 8.52 -12.55 20.43
CA SER A 200 7.10 -12.64 20.78
C SER A 200 6.50 -11.28 21.10
N LEU A 201 7.21 -10.43 21.85
CA LEU A 201 6.76 -9.08 22.21
C LEU A 201 6.69 -8.15 21.01
N PHE A 202 7.62 -8.24 20.05
CA PHE A 202 7.53 -7.49 18.80
C PHE A 202 6.32 -7.89 17.96
N ASN A 203 6.09 -9.19 17.79
CA ASN A 203 4.90 -9.67 17.06
C ASN A 203 3.59 -9.22 17.73
N GLU A 204 3.57 -9.17 19.07
CA GLU A 204 2.43 -8.66 19.81
C GLU A 204 2.24 -7.15 19.60
N LEU A 205 3.31 -6.35 19.66
CA LEU A 205 3.27 -4.92 19.33
C LEU A 205 2.77 -4.68 17.90
N ASP A 206 3.27 -5.44 16.92
CA ASP A 206 2.82 -5.34 15.52
C ASP A 206 1.32 -5.60 15.39
N SER A 207 0.78 -6.58 16.15
CA SER A 207 -0.66 -6.87 16.18
C SER A 207 -1.51 -5.75 16.80
N LEU A 208 -0.88 -4.86 17.57
CA LEU A 208 -1.51 -3.72 18.23
C LEU A 208 -1.38 -2.43 17.41
N LEU A 209 -0.80 -2.49 16.21
CA LEU A 209 -0.81 -1.36 15.29
C LEU A 209 -2.22 -1.10 14.74
N ILE A 210 -2.46 0.17 14.41
CA ILE A 210 -3.61 0.67 13.67
C ILE A 210 -3.10 1.56 12.55
N GLU A 211 -3.79 1.48 11.42
CA GLU A 211 -3.57 2.36 10.30
C GLU A 211 -4.47 3.60 10.43
N THR A 212 -3.90 4.76 10.13
CA THR A 212 -4.63 5.99 9.86
C THR A 212 -4.39 6.39 8.41
N TYR A 213 -5.41 6.97 7.78
CA TYR A 213 -5.42 7.28 6.36
C TYR A 213 -5.50 8.79 6.15
N GLN A 214 -4.59 9.33 5.33
CA GLN A 214 -4.54 10.76 5.01
C GLN A 214 -4.64 10.99 3.51
N THR A 215 -5.41 11.99 3.10
CA THR A 215 -5.56 12.37 1.70
C THR A 215 -6.03 13.81 1.62
N THR A 216 -6.06 14.37 0.41
CA THR A 216 -6.60 15.70 0.14
C THR A 216 -7.99 15.60 -0.48
N ASP A 217 -8.87 16.54 -0.12
CA ASP A 217 -10.16 16.71 -0.78
C ASP A 217 -9.97 17.44 -2.11
N THR A 218 -9.37 16.77 -3.09
CA THR A 218 -9.07 17.35 -4.40
C THR A 218 -9.11 16.30 -5.51
N MET A 219 -9.79 16.65 -6.61
CA MET A 219 -9.71 15.88 -7.85
C MET A 219 -8.33 16.09 -8.50
N ILE A 220 -7.62 15.01 -8.76
CA ILE A 220 -6.32 15.00 -9.42
C ILE A 220 -6.42 14.39 -10.82
N ASP A 221 -5.42 14.63 -11.65
CA ASP A 221 -5.27 13.98 -12.96
C ASP A 221 -4.32 12.77 -12.87
N ASP A 222 -4.19 12.03 -13.97
CA ASP A 222 -3.33 10.84 -14.01
C ASP A 222 -1.86 11.14 -13.75
N MET A 223 -1.36 12.31 -14.16
CA MET A 223 0.04 12.67 -13.97
C MET A 223 0.33 12.89 -12.49
N ARG A 224 -0.51 13.69 -11.83
CA ARG A 224 -0.45 13.94 -10.38
C ARG A 224 -0.56 12.64 -9.59
N MET A 225 -1.48 11.78 -10.00
CA MET A 225 -1.65 10.46 -9.39
C MET A 225 -0.41 9.57 -9.55
N VAL A 226 0.23 9.56 -10.73
CA VAL A 226 1.48 8.80 -10.99
C VAL A 226 2.67 9.36 -10.19
N THR A 227 2.72 10.66 -9.98
CA THR A 227 3.77 11.31 -9.17
C THR A 227 3.59 11.15 -7.66
N GLY A 228 2.56 10.41 -7.22
CA GLY A 228 2.32 10.14 -5.80
C GLY A 228 1.50 11.20 -5.08
N GLU A 229 0.83 12.10 -5.81
CA GLU A 229 0.00 13.11 -5.17
C GLU A 229 -1.30 12.51 -4.60
N GLU A 230 -1.68 12.95 -3.41
CA GLU A 230 -2.92 12.53 -2.75
C GLU A 230 -4.15 13.19 -3.37
N GLY A 231 -5.27 12.47 -3.34
CA GLY A 231 -6.55 12.95 -3.83
C GLY A 231 -7.29 11.85 -4.58
N TYR A 232 -8.29 12.23 -5.36
CA TYR A 232 -9.14 11.28 -6.08
C TYR A 232 -9.15 11.56 -7.60
N LEU A 233 -9.26 10.50 -8.40
CA LEU A 233 -9.29 10.58 -9.86
C LEU A 233 -10.65 10.09 -10.37
N CYS A 234 -11.18 10.76 -11.39
CA CYS A 234 -12.31 10.30 -12.17
C CYS A 234 -12.01 10.55 -13.64
N SER A 235 -11.92 9.48 -14.42
CA SER A 235 -11.32 9.57 -15.74
C SER A 235 -11.95 8.57 -16.73
N PHE A 236 -12.18 9.02 -17.97
CA PHE A 236 -12.88 8.27 -19.01
C PHE A 236 -12.13 8.28 -20.33
N ASP A 237 -11.85 7.10 -20.87
CA ASP A 237 -11.14 6.92 -22.13
C ASP A 237 -11.99 6.19 -23.16
N VAL A 238 -11.77 6.54 -24.43
CA VAL A 238 -12.28 5.80 -25.57
C VAL A 238 -11.12 5.28 -26.41
N GLU A 239 -11.15 4.00 -26.74
CA GLU A 239 -10.25 3.34 -27.68
C GLU A 239 -11.04 2.79 -28.86
N TYR A 240 -10.48 2.80 -30.06
CA TYR A 240 -11.09 2.21 -31.24
C TYR A 240 -10.46 0.84 -31.54
N VAL A 241 -11.29 -0.17 -31.76
CA VAL A 241 -10.86 -1.54 -32.04
C VAL A 241 -11.35 -1.98 -33.40
N LYS A 242 -10.46 -2.51 -34.22
CA LYS A 242 -10.80 -3.09 -35.52
C LYS A 242 -10.05 -4.40 -35.69
N SER A 243 -10.77 -5.48 -36.00
CA SER A 243 -10.20 -6.82 -36.20
C SER A 243 -9.35 -7.31 -35.00
N GLY A 244 -9.75 -6.97 -33.77
CA GLY A 244 -9.04 -7.34 -32.55
C GLY A 244 -7.85 -6.45 -32.18
N THR A 245 -7.49 -5.47 -33.01
CA THR A 245 -6.35 -4.57 -32.76
C THR A 245 -6.82 -3.18 -32.34
N ARG A 246 -6.13 -2.57 -31.37
CA ARG A 246 -6.38 -1.19 -30.93
C ARG A 246 -5.77 -0.18 -31.91
N HIS A 247 -6.52 0.86 -32.21
CA HIS A 247 -6.16 1.93 -33.13
C HIS A 247 -6.48 3.30 -32.52
N SER A 248 -5.90 4.34 -33.11
CA SER A 248 -6.28 5.72 -32.80
C SER A 248 -7.78 5.94 -33.08
N VAL A 249 -8.43 6.71 -32.21
CA VAL A 249 -9.84 7.07 -32.37
C VAL A 249 -10.01 7.83 -33.69
N PRO A 250 -10.93 7.42 -34.58
CA PRO A 250 -11.19 8.10 -35.84
C PRO A 250 -11.61 9.56 -35.62
N SER A 251 -11.19 10.47 -36.50
CA SER A 251 -11.53 11.90 -36.42
C SER A 251 -13.01 12.21 -36.57
N LYS A 252 -13.82 11.25 -37.02
CA LYS A 252 -15.28 11.33 -37.09
C LYS A 252 -15.89 10.07 -36.52
N ILE A 253 -16.76 10.24 -35.53
CA ILE A 253 -17.56 9.18 -34.94
C ILE A 253 -19.01 9.42 -35.35
N SER A 254 -19.74 8.37 -35.72
CA SER A 254 -21.13 8.53 -36.13
C SER A 254 -21.98 9.05 -34.97
N PRO A 255 -22.96 9.95 -35.19
CA PRO A 255 -23.80 10.50 -34.13
C PRO A 255 -24.49 9.41 -33.29
N ARG A 256 -24.94 8.32 -33.93
CA ARG A 256 -25.53 7.17 -33.24
C ARG A 256 -24.61 6.57 -32.18
N ILE A 257 -23.33 6.41 -32.48
CA ILE A 257 -22.33 5.88 -31.53
C ILE A 257 -22.10 6.87 -30.39
N ILE A 258 -22.00 8.18 -30.68
CA ILE A 258 -21.89 9.20 -29.64
C ILE A 258 -23.10 9.17 -28.70
N THR A 259 -24.32 9.04 -29.22
CA THR A 259 -25.53 8.90 -28.41
C THR A 259 -25.47 7.65 -27.54
N GLN A 260 -25.02 6.52 -28.07
CA GLN A 260 -24.89 5.28 -27.28
C GLN A 260 -23.82 5.40 -26.19
N ILE A 261 -22.65 5.99 -26.49
CA ILE A 261 -21.61 6.26 -25.48
C ILE A 261 -22.19 7.17 -24.38
N ARG A 262 -22.95 8.20 -24.75
CA ARG A 262 -23.61 9.09 -23.78
C ARG A 262 -24.53 8.30 -22.85
N THR A 263 -25.35 7.40 -23.38
CA THR A 263 -26.24 6.57 -22.56
C THR A 263 -25.45 5.72 -21.55
N GLU A 264 -24.33 5.10 -21.95
CA GLU A 264 -23.51 4.35 -21.00
C GLU A 264 -22.88 5.24 -19.92
N LEU A 265 -22.54 6.50 -20.24
CA LEU A 265 -22.06 7.48 -19.26
C LEU A 265 -23.18 7.97 -18.32
N GLU A 266 -24.40 8.15 -18.85
CA GLU A 266 -25.58 8.49 -18.05
C GLU A 266 -25.91 7.40 -17.03
N ASP A 267 -25.73 6.12 -17.37
CA ASP A 267 -25.87 5.02 -16.42
C ASP A 267 -24.89 5.13 -15.25
N ILE A 268 -23.62 5.49 -15.51
CA ILE A 268 -22.62 5.75 -14.45
C ILE A 268 -23.06 6.93 -13.58
N HIS A 269 -23.51 8.02 -14.19
CA HIS A 269 -24.01 9.18 -13.45
C HIS A 269 -25.18 8.81 -12.54
N GLN A 270 -26.11 7.97 -13.01
CA GLN A 270 -27.24 7.47 -12.24
C GLN A 270 -26.79 6.54 -11.12
N ALA A 271 -25.85 5.63 -11.39
CA ALA A 271 -25.28 4.72 -10.38
C ALA A 271 -24.66 5.49 -9.21
N LEU A 272 -23.90 6.56 -9.50
CA LEU A 272 -23.33 7.44 -8.49
C LEU A 272 -24.39 8.25 -7.71
N SER A 273 -25.57 8.45 -8.29
CA SER A 273 -26.64 9.23 -7.63
C SER A 273 -27.25 8.51 -6.42
N LEU A 274 -26.93 7.24 -6.20
CA LEU A 274 -27.38 6.46 -5.05
C LEU A 274 -26.62 6.75 -3.75
N TYR A 275 -25.55 7.56 -3.82
CA TYR A 275 -24.57 7.76 -2.72
C TYR A 275 -24.45 9.22 -2.26
N ILE A 276 -25.50 10.02 -2.46
CA ILE A 276 -25.61 11.41 -1.96
C ILE A 276 -26.54 11.45 -0.76
#